data_AF-A0A838D484-F1
#
_entry.id   AF-A0A838D484-F1
#
_cell.length_a   1.000
_cell.length_b   1.000
_cell.length_c   1.000
_cell.angle_alpha   90.00
_cell.angle_beta   90.00
_cell.angle_gamma   90.00
#
_symmetry.space_group_name_H-M   'P 1'
#
loop_
_entity.id
_entity.type
_entity.pdbx_description
1 polymer ?
#
loop_
_entity_poly.entity_id
_entity_poly.type
_entity_poly.pdbx_seq_one_letter_code
_entity_poly.pdbx_strand_id
1 'polypeptide(L)'
;MPTTRPRYTLTDTGRVREMLDAAQRQWPEVEDRKELLIRLAERGSEQIGRALDEQDAVARSQRQQAAMRRVGQLVDVDLLLADDAWR
;
A
#
# COMPACT_ATOMS: atom_id res chain seq x y z
N MET A 1 -10.23 -25.83 22.55
CA MET A 1 -9.43 -24.91 21.71
C MET A 1 -10.37 -23.84 21.14
N PRO A 2 -10.60 -22.70 21.82
CA PRO A 2 -11.32 -21.61 21.18
C PRO A 2 -10.32 -20.89 20.27
N THR A 3 -10.51 -21.00 18.97
CA THR A 3 -9.78 -20.16 18.03
C THR A 3 -10.38 -18.76 18.16
N THR A 4 -9.60 -17.79 18.63
CA THR A 4 -10.00 -16.39 18.89
C THR A 4 -10.34 -15.59 17.63
N ARG A 5 -10.44 -16.26 16.47
CA ARG A 5 -10.74 -15.59 15.20
C ARG A 5 -12.26 -15.58 14.98
N PRO A 6 -12.87 -14.40 14.81
CA PRO A 6 -14.29 -14.32 14.49
C PRO A 6 -14.57 -15.04 13.18
N ARG A 7 -15.64 -15.83 13.15
CA ARG A 7 -16.12 -16.52 11.96
C ARG A 7 -17.28 -15.71 11.40
N TYR A 8 -17.16 -15.31 10.15
CA TYR A 8 -18.22 -14.59 9.44
C TYR A 8 -18.88 -15.54 8.46
N THR A 9 -20.20 -15.68 8.55
CA THR A 9 -20.99 -16.37 7.53
C THR A 9 -21.29 -15.36 6.44
N LEU A 10 -20.95 -15.70 5.20
CA LEU A 10 -21.28 -14.93 4.02
C LEU A 10 -22.30 -15.70 3.20
N THR A 11 -23.34 -15.01 2.77
CA THR A 11 -24.37 -15.57 1.89
C THR A 11 -24.15 -15.03 0.48
N ASP A 12 -24.18 -15.93 -0.51
CA ASP A 12 -24.01 -15.57 -1.92
C ASP A 12 -25.28 -14.93 -2.48
N THR A 13 -25.56 -13.69 -2.04
CA THR A 13 -26.75 -12.93 -2.45
C THR A 13 -26.39 -11.47 -2.72
N GLY A 14 -27.26 -10.81 -3.50
CA GLY A 14 -27.13 -9.40 -3.84
C GLY A 14 -25.74 -9.07 -4.39
N ARG A 15 -25.06 -8.15 -3.71
CA ARG A 15 -23.75 -7.64 -4.14
C ARG A 15 -22.64 -8.69 -4.09
N VAL A 16 -22.68 -9.62 -3.12
CA VAL A 16 -21.68 -10.69 -3.03
C VAL A 16 -21.73 -11.56 -4.28
N ARG A 17 -22.94 -11.90 -4.73
CA ARG A 17 -23.15 -12.67 -5.95
C ARG A 17 -22.62 -11.99 -7.19
N GLU A 18 -22.92 -10.71 -7.37
CA GLU A 18 -22.40 -9.95 -8.52
C GLU A 18 -20.87 -9.91 -8.56
N MET A 19 -20.23 -9.76 -7.41
CA MET A 19 -18.76 -9.77 -7.31
C MET A 19 -18.20 -11.16 -7.62
N LEU A 20 -18.82 -12.23 -7.13
CA LEU A 20 -18.39 -13.60 -7.41
C LEU A 20 -18.65 -13.99 -8.87
N ASP A 21 -19.73 -13.51 -9.49
CA ASP A 21 -20.00 -13.72 -10.92
C ASP A 21 -18.98 -12.97 -11.80
N ALA A 22 -18.52 -11.79 -11.36
CA ALA A 22 -17.41 -11.09 -12.01
C ALA A 22 -16.08 -11.84 -11.83
N ALA A 23 -15.82 -12.34 -10.61
CA ALA A 23 -14.64 -13.16 -10.32
C ALA A 23 -14.64 -14.45 -11.17
N GLN A 24 -15.78 -15.12 -11.33
CA GLN A 24 -15.92 -16.31 -12.15
C GLN A 24 -15.56 -16.07 -13.62
N ARG A 25 -15.90 -14.90 -14.16
CA ARG A 25 -15.50 -14.53 -15.54
C ARG A 25 -13.99 -14.34 -15.68
N GLN A 26 -13.33 -13.89 -14.61
CA GLN A 26 -11.89 -13.70 -14.57
C GLN A 26 -11.14 -15.02 -14.33
N TRP A 27 -11.72 -15.94 -13.55
CA TRP A 27 -11.19 -17.25 -13.20
C TRP A 27 -12.20 -18.36 -13.55
N PRO A 28 -12.42 -18.64 -14.84
CA PRO A 28 -13.42 -19.59 -15.29
C PRO A 28 -13.16 -21.03 -14.82
N GLU A 29 -11.91 -21.36 -14.48
CA GLU A 29 -11.49 -22.68 -13.99
C GLU A 29 -11.85 -22.96 -12.53
N VAL A 30 -12.27 -21.94 -11.78
CA VAL A 30 -12.58 -22.07 -10.35
C VAL A 30 -14.07 -22.26 -10.16
N GLU A 31 -14.50 -23.45 -9.77
CA GLU A 31 -15.93 -23.75 -9.56
C GLU A 31 -16.41 -23.39 -8.14
N ASP A 32 -15.51 -23.35 -7.15
CA ASP A 32 -15.85 -23.04 -5.76
C ASP A 32 -15.95 -21.52 -5.52
N ARG A 33 -17.16 -21.08 -5.15
CA ARG A 33 -17.48 -19.70 -4.75
C ARG A 33 -16.61 -19.21 -3.60
N LYS A 34 -16.26 -20.08 -2.64
CA LYS A 34 -15.38 -19.71 -1.53
C LYS A 34 -13.96 -19.43 -2.03
N GLU A 35 -13.46 -20.23 -2.96
CA GLU A 35 -12.13 -19.99 -3.55
C GLU A 35 -12.11 -18.68 -4.35
N LEU A 36 -13.16 -18.38 -5.11
CA LEU A 36 -13.30 -17.09 -5.78
C LEU A 36 -13.27 -15.92 -4.81
N LEU A 37 -13.93 -16.05 -3.64
CA LEU A 37 -13.91 -15.03 -2.61
C LEU A 37 -12.51 -14.79 -2.05
N ILE A 38 -11.75 -15.87 -1.82
CA ILE A 38 -10.35 -15.79 -1.35
C ILE A 38 -9.49 -15.07 -2.39
N ARG A 39 -9.55 -15.48 -3.66
CA ARG A 39 -8.78 -14.84 -4.75
C ARG A 39 -9.13 -13.37 -4.91
N LEU A 40 -10.41 -13.01 -4.76
CA LEU A 40 -10.86 -11.62 -4.81
C LEU A 40 -10.30 -10.80 -3.63
N ALA A 41 -10.27 -11.38 -2.43
CA ALA A 41 -9.69 -10.74 -1.25
C ALA A 41 -8.16 -10.58 -1.37
N GLU A 42 -7.46 -11.58 -1.90
CA GLU A 42 -6.01 -11.51 -2.17
C GLU A 42 -5.67 -10.40 -3.16
N ARG A 43 -6.37 -10.38 -4.31
CA ARG A 43 -6.21 -9.32 -5.31
C ARG A 43 -6.50 -7.93 -4.75
N GLY A 44 -7.54 -7.81 -3.91
CA GLY A 44 -7.87 -6.56 -3.23
C GLY A 44 -6.77 -6.14 -2.25
N SER A 45 -6.25 -7.07 -1.46
CA SER A 45 -5.16 -6.85 -0.51
C SER A 45 -3.90 -6.34 -1.21
N GLU A 46 -3.53 -6.95 -2.34
CA GLU A 46 -2.37 -6.50 -3.14
C GLU A 46 -2.55 -5.06 -3.66
N GLN A 47 -3.74 -4.71 -4.14
CA GLN A 47 -4.02 -3.37 -4.64
C GLN A 47 -3.95 -2.32 -3.53
N ILE A 48 -4.50 -2.64 -2.35
CA ILE A 48 -4.43 -1.76 -1.18
C ILE A 48 -2.98 -1.60 -0.72
N GLY A 49 -2.21 -2.69 -0.64
CA GLY A 49 -0.81 -2.67 -0.26
C GLY A 49 0.02 -1.75 -1.16
N ARG A 50 -0.14 -1.88 -2.49
CA ARG A 50 0.56 -1.01 -3.45
C ARG A 50 0.20 0.47 -3.26
N ALA A 51 -1.09 0.78 -3.08
CA ALA A 51 -1.53 2.15 -2.86
C ALA A 51 -0.95 2.76 -1.58
N LEU A 52 -0.85 1.97 -0.50
CA LEU A 52 -0.22 2.41 0.75
C LEU A 52 1.29 2.62 0.59
N ASP A 53 1.98 1.69 -0.08
CA ASP A 53 3.42 1.81 -0.35
C ASP A 53 3.76 3.05 -1.19
N GLU A 54 2.92 3.36 -2.18
CA GLU A 54 3.03 4.57 -3.00
C GLU A 54 2.86 5.84 -2.15
N GLN A 55 1.85 5.88 -1.29
CA GLN A 55 1.63 6.99 -0.37
C GLN A 55 2.83 7.20 0.58
N ASP A 56 3.37 6.11 1.12
CA ASP A 56 4.54 6.15 1.98
C ASP A 56 5.81 6.58 1.24
N ALA A 57 5.99 6.18 -0.01
CA ALA A 57 7.09 6.64 -0.86
C ALA A 57 7.00 8.15 -1.10
N VAL A 58 5.81 8.68 -1.42
CA VAL A 58 5.57 10.11 -1.58
C VAL A 58 5.86 10.86 -0.28
N ALA A 59 5.34 10.39 0.85
CA ALA A 59 5.57 11.01 2.16
C ALA A 59 7.06 11.02 2.54
N ARG A 60 7.80 9.93 2.25
CA ARG A 60 9.27 9.88 2.44
C ARG A 60 9.99 10.90 1.58
N SER A 61 9.64 10.99 0.29
CA SER A 61 10.25 11.95 -0.63
C SER A 61 10.02 13.40 -0.18
N GLN A 62 8.80 13.73 0.25
CA GLN A 62 8.46 15.05 0.78
C GLN A 62 9.27 15.40 2.04
N ARG A 63 9.41 14.45 2.98
CA ARG A 63 10.24 14.64 4.17
C ARG A 63 11.71 14.87 3.82
N GLN A 64 12.25 14.10 2.88
CA GLN A 64 13.64 14.26 2.43
C GLN A 64 13.85 15.64 1.79
N GLN A 65 12.94 16.09 0.92
CA GLN A 65 13.02 17.41 0.30
C GLN A 65 12.94 18.54 1.33
N ALA A 66 12.03 18.43 2.30
CA ALA A 66 11.91 19.42 3.38
C ALA A 66 13.20 19.48 4.22
N ALA A 67 13.78 18.33 4.56
CA ALA A 67 15.05 18.26 5.27
C ALA A 67 16.21 18.88 4.46
N MET A 68 16.32 18.57 3.16
CA MET A 68 17.37 19.14 2.31
C MET A 68 17.26 20.66 2.18
N ARG A 69 16.04 21.20 2.01
CA ARG A 69 15.82 22.66 2.00
C ARG A 69 16.27 23.30 3.32
N ARG A 70 15.98 22.67 4.45
CA ARG A 70 16.38 23.17 5.76
C ARG A 70 17.89 23.13 5.96
N VAL A 71 18.56 22.06 5.52
CA VAL A 71 20.04 21.99 5.58
C VAL A 71 20.67 23.11 4.76
N GLY A 72 20.19 23.39 3.55
CA GLY A 72 20.69 24.50 2.73
C GLY A 72 20.47 25.90 3.33
N GLN A 73 19.55 26.05 4.28
CA GLN A 73 19.37 27.30 5.04
C GLN A 73 20.29 27.42 6.26
N LEU A 74 20.79 26.29 6.75
CA LEU A 74 21.65 26.22 7.94
C LEU A 74 23.13 26.17 7.59
N VAL A 75 23.45 25.92 6.32
CA VAL A 75 24.80 25.82 5.79
C VAL A 75 25.07 27.02 4.91
N ASP A 76 25.98 27.89 5.37
CA ASP A 76 26.57 28.91 4.50
C ASP A 76 27.64 28.24 3.63
N VAL A 77 27.25 27.93 2.39
CA VAL A 77 28.07 27.20 1.43
C VAL A 77 29.29 28.02 1.02
N ASP A 78 29.14 29.35 0.93
CA ASP A 78 30.23 30.24 0.56
C ASP A 78 31.28 30.29 1.68
N LEU A 79 30.84 30.26 2.94
CA LEU A 79 31.74 30.16 4.09
C LEU A 79 32.47 28.80 4.14
N LEU A 80 31.79 27.68 3.88
CA LEU A 80 32.41 26.34 3.91
C LEU A 80 33.42 26.09 2.77
N LEU A 81 33.24 26.78 1.64
CA LEU A 81 34.10 26.66 0.47
C LEU A 81 35.25 27.68 0.48
N ALA A 82 35.28 28.61 1.43
CA ALA A 82 36.42 29.49 1.63
C ALA A 82 37.62 28.70 2.20
N ASP A 83 38.84 28.99 1.70
CA ASP A 83 40.10 28.36 2.13
C ASP A 83 40.34 28.50 3.65
N ASP A 84 39.73 29.50 4.28
CA ASP A 84 39.85 29.80 5.70
C ASP A 84 39.05 28.83 6.60
N ALA A 85 38.11 28.07 6.03
CA ALA A 85 37.25 27.16 6.80
C ALA A 85 37.96 25.90 7.30
N TRP A 86 39.16 25.59 6.77
CA TRP A 86 39.88 24.33 7.02
C TRP A 86 41.30 24.52 7.57
N ARG A 87 41.65 25.73 8.01
CA ARG A 87 42.88 26.00 8.78
C ARG A 87 42.67 25.76 10.27
#